data_AF-A0A2V7YQZ0-F1
#
_entry.id   AF-A0A2V7YQZ0-F1
#
_cell.length_a   1.000
_cell.length_b   1.000
_cell.length_c   1.000
_cell.angle_alpha   90.00
_cell.angle_beta   90.00
_cell.angle_gamma   90.00
#
_symmetry.space_group_name_H-M   'P 1'
#
loop_
_entity.id
_entity.type
_entity.pdbx_description
1 polymer ?
#
loop_
_entity_poly.entity_id
_entity_poly.type
_entity_poly.pdbx_seq_one_letter_code
_entity_poly.pdbx_strand_id
1 'polypeptide(L)' 'MRFVLASSSPRRRELLASIGLEFDVIPSHIPEERREGEAPEEYVARLSREKARAVSDKSESR' A
#
# COMPACT_ATOMS: atom_id res chain seq x y z
N MET A 1 16.81 -1.74 -7.14
CA MET A 1 15.78 -1.11 -6.28
C MET A 1 14.74 -2.16 -5.98
N ARG A 2 14.27 -2.25 -4.72
CA ARG A 2 13.28 -3.24 -4.29
C ARG A 2 11.93 -2.55 -4.17
N PHE A 3 10.93 -3.02 -4.90
CA PHE A 3 9.55 -2.53 -4.76
C PHE A 3 8.78 -3.39 -3.76
N VAL A 4 7.88 -2.75 -3.00
CA VAL A 4 7.01 -3.45 -2.06
C VAL A 4 5.56 -3.04 -2.28
N LEU A 5 4.69 -4.03 -2.46
CA LEU A 5 3.25 -3.86 -2.49
C LEU A 5 2.69 -3.94 -1.07
N ALA A 6 2.31 -2.78 -0.53
CA ALA A 6 1.69 -2.64 0.79
C ALA A 6 0.20 -3.07 0.85
N SER A 7 -0.20 -4.10 0.11
CA SER A 7 -1.62 -4.49 -0.05
C SER A 7 -1.77 -6.00 -0.16
N SER A 8 -2.75 -6.57 0.57
CA SER A 8 -3.14 -7.98 0.46
C SER A 8 -4.05 -8.30 -0.73
N SER A 9 -4.50 -7.29 -1.48
CA SER A 9 -5.43 -7.48 -2.61
C SER A 9 -4.81 -8.30 -3.75
N PRO A 10 -5.39 -9.47 -4.11
CA PRO A 10 -4.91 -10.28 -5.24
C PRO A 10 -4.91 -9.51 -6.56
N ARG A 11 -5.94 -8.70 -6.80
CA ARG A 11 -6.07 -7.89 -8.02
C ARG A 11 -4.94 -6.87 -8.18
N ARG A 12 -4.49 -6.23 -7.09
CA ARG A 12 -3.37 -5.26 -7.18
C ARG A 12 -2.05 -5.96 -7.49
N ARG A 13 -1.84 -7.16 -6.96
CA ARG A 13 -0.68 -7.99 -7.30
C ARG A 13 -0.71 -8.36 -8.78
N GLU A 14 -1.84 -8.82 -9.29
CA GLU A 14 -2.01 -9.16 -10.71
C GLU A 14 -1.75 -7.95 -11.63
N LEU A 15 -2.27 -6.76 -11.27
CA LEU A 15 -2.05 -5.53 -12.05
C LEU A 15 -0.59 -5.08 -12.09
N LEU A 16 0.13 -5.17 -10.97
CA LEU A 16 1.56 -4.80 -10.95
C LEU A 16 2.43 -5.88 -11.62
N ALA A 17 2.06 -7.15 -11.50
CA ALA A 17 2.74 -8.24 -12.18
C ALA A 17 2.53 -8.19 -13.70
N SER A 18 1.34 -7.77 -14.17
CA SER A 18 1.04 -7.70 -15.61
C SER A 18 1.85 -6.64 -16.36
N ILE A 19 2.37 -5.63 -15.65
CA ILE A 19 3.31 -4.63 -16.21
C ILE A 19 4.78 -5.04 -16.06
N GLY A 20 5.06 -6.26 -15.60
CA GLY A 20 6.43 -6.79 -15.44
C GLY A 20 7.20 -6.24 -14.24
N LEU A 21 6.52 -5.67 -13.24
CA LEU A 21 7.17 -5.17 -12.04
C LEU A 21 7.53 -6.32 -11.10
N GLU A 22 8.79 -6.40 -10.67
CA GLU A 22 9.20 -7.27 -9.57
C GLU A 22 9.01 -6.55 -8.24
N PHE A 23 8.29 -7.17 -7.30
CA PHE A 23 8.00 -6.61 -5.99
C PHE A 23 7.73 -7.69 -4.95
N ASP A 24 7.99 -7.36 -3.70
CA ASP A 24 7.54 -8.16 -2.56
C ASP A 24 6.16 -7.72 -2.09
N VAL A 25 5.39 -8.64 -1.52
CA VAL A 25 4.10 -8.32 -0.92
C VAL A 25 4.24 -8.31 0.60
N ILE A 26 4.07 -7.14 1.20
CA ILE A 26 4.02 -6.98 2.65
C ILE A 26 2.73 -6.22 2.96
N PRO A 27 1.64 -6.88 3.34
CA PRO A 27 0.38 -6.21 3.62
C PRO A 27 0.51 -5.19 4.77
N SER A 28 -0.01 -3.98 4.56
CA SER A 28 -0.24 -3.03 5.65
C SER A 28 -1.48 -3.44 6.45
N HIS A 29 -1.44 -3.32 7.78
CA HIS A 29 -2.58 -3.61 8.67
C HIS A 29 -3.20 -2.33 9.25
N ILE A 30 -3.20 -1.24 8.49
CA ILE A 30 -3.79 0.02 8.95
C ILE A 30 -5.30 0.06 8.69
N PRO A 31 -6.09 0.71 9.56
CA PRO A 31 -7.52 0.89 9.36
C PRO A 31 -7.84 1.72 8.11
N GLU A 32 -8.88 1.32 7.38
CA GLU A 32 -9.39 2.03 6.19
C GLU A 32 -10.57 2.92 6.59
N GLU A 33 -10.32 3.87 7.49
CA GLU A 33 -11.35 4.74 8.03
C GLU A 33 -11.25 6.13 7.39
N ARG A 34 -12.39 6.60 6.86
CA ARG A 34 -12.55 7.98 6.37
C ARG A 34 -12.69 8.93 7.56
N ARG A 35 -11.98 10.05 7.51
CA ARG A 35 -12.17 11.11 8.51
C ARG A 35 -13.43 11.91 8.20
N GLU A 36 -14.02 12.51 9.22
CA GLU A 36 -15.18 13.38 9.04
C GLU A 36 -14.82 14.56 8.12
N GLY A 37 -15.65 14.81 7.11
CA GLY A 37 -15.43 15.86 6.12
C GLY A 37 -14.30 15.60 5.10
N GLU A 38 -13.63 14.44 5.15
CA GLU A 38 -12.53 14.13 4.24
C GLU A 38 -13.02 13.84 2.81
N ALA A 39 -12.47 14.56 1.83
CA ALA A 39 -12.83 14.34 0.43
C ALA A 39 -12.35 12.96 -0.05
N PRO A 40 -13.03 12.32 -1.02
CA PRO A 40 -12.64 11.02 -1.53
C PRO A 40 -11.18 10.95 -2.02
N GLU A 41 -10.70 12.00 -2.68
CA GLU A 41 -9.33 12.11 -3.20
C GLU A 41 -8.30 12.23 -2.07
N GLU A 42 -8.62 13.01 -1.04
CA GLU A 42 -7.79 13.16 0.15
C GLU A 42 -7.68 11.85 0.92
N TYR A 43 -8.81 11.16 1.09
CA TYR A 43 -8.88 9.85 1.72
C TYR A 43 -7.96 8.84 1.03
N VAL A 44 -8.08 8.67 -0.29
CA VAL A 44 -7.27 7.67 -1.01
C VAL A 44 -5.80 8.04 -1.02
N ALA A 45 -5.46 9.33 -1.10
CA ALA A 45 -4.07 9.80 -1.08
C ALA A 45 -3.44 9.58 0.30
N ARG A 46 -4.15 9.94 1.38
CA ARG A 46 -3.70 9.74 2.76
C ARG A 46 -3.52 8.25 3.04
N LEU A 47 -4.55 7.45 2.78
CA LEU A 47 -4.53 6.02 3.07
C LEU A 47 -3.39 5.33 2.31
N SER A 48 -3.20 5.64 1.02
CA SER A 48 -2.08 5.11 0.23
C SER A 48 -0.71 5.40 0.87
N ARG A 49 -0.50 6.64 1.37
CA ARG A 49 0.73 7.03 2.07
C ARG A 49 0.90 6.30 3.40
N GLU A 50 -0.16 6.21 4.19
CA GLU A 50 -0.12 5.51 5.48
C GLU A 50 0.22 4.02 5.27
N LYS A 51 -0.36 3.36 4.26
CA LYS A 51 -0.06 1.94 3.94
C LYS A 51 1.41 1.75 3.60
N ALA A 52 1.95 2.63 2.75
CA ALA A 52 3.35 2.59 2.36
C ALA A 52 4.29 2.81 3.56
N ARG A 53 4.02 3.81 4.41
CA ARG A 53 4.80 4.08 5.62
C ARG A 53 4.81 2.91 6.59
N ALA A 54 3.63 2.33 6.87
CA ALA A 54 3.50 1.20 7.79
C ALA A 54 4.29 -0.05 7.38
N VAL A 55 4.67 -0.15 6.11
CA VAL A 55 5.47 -1.24 5.55
C VAL A 55 6.93 -0.84 5.39
N SER A 56 7.24 0.44 5.14
CA SER A 56 8.60 0.97 5.10
C SER A 56 9.38 0.56 6.36
N ASP A 57 8.81 0.82 7.54
CA ASP A 57 9.42 0.50 8.83
C ASP A 57 9.67 -1.01 9.01
N LYS A 58 8.82 -1.86 8.41
CA LYS A 58 8.94 -3.32 8.48
C LYS A 58 9.92 -3.89 7.46
N SER A 59 10.17 -3.17 6.37
CA SER A 59 11.04 -3.59 5.28
C SER A 59 12.52 -3.35 5.56
N GLU A 60 12.85 -2.35 6.40
CA GLU A 60 14.23 -2.03 6.79
C GLU A 60 14.79 -2.98 7.88
N SER A 61 13.92 -3.68 8.60
CA SER A 61 14.32 -4.59 9.70
C SER A 61 14.57 -6.03 9.24
N ARG A 62 14.77 -6.27 7.94
CA ARG A 62 14.86 -7.61 7.33
C ARG A 62 16.08 -7.81 6.45
#